data_AF-A0A8C4GDX4-F1
#
_entry.id   AF-A0A8C4GDX4-F1
#
_cell.length_a   1.000
_cell.length_b   1.000
_cell.length_c   1.000
_cell.angle_alpha   90.00
_cell.angle_beta   90.00
_cell.angle_gamma   90.00
#
_symmetry.space_group_name_H-M   'P 1'
#
loop_
_entity.id
_entity.type
_entity.pdbx_description
1 polymer ?
#
loop_
_entity_poly.entity_id
_entity_poly.type
_entity_poly.pdbx_seq_one_letter_code
_entity_poly.pdbx_strand_id
1 'polypeptide(L)'
;MLQCMFIPTSTLLELSEERKCPTGDYLTENGICCYKCSPGTFWLEEDCQAEGQRTKCTPCASGLYTDQTNYQRNCRRCKKCKAQHEIEESPCKPNQNTICRCVDGYYRSYIDSETYQCLRCKVCGPYEEAKQTCTPESNTVCECKENYYRVNKKCEPSPDIGKENLINIIAGVVAVTLVLLVLGIVITHVVTKWFTKMKLQKSSSMPSDVSPDSLEVLVDSRIQKEPSDNNNVKATPYSPVSDQELHLPDCIPLEIKIPDLIYTVLDLVPVLRVKQLVRSLGVKDTEIEQAELDHRLSREAHYQMLRVWAEKGSRAGEMLHRPYLQELLDKLRTMHLGGAAEELETKYGIQ
;
A
#
# COMPACT_ATOMS: atom_id res chain seq x y z
N MET A 1 -11.42 -8.66 -80.76
CA MET A 1 -11.88 -8.66 -79.36
C MET A 1 -10.97 -7.74 -78.56
N LEU A 2 -11.46 -7.13 -77.48
CA LEU A 2 -10.62 -6.31 -76.58
C LEU A 2 -9.58 -7.18 -75.88
N GLN A 3 -8.40 -6.62 -75.63
CA GLN A 3 -7.38 -7.21 -74.78
C GLN A 3 -7.02 -6.18 -73.72
N CYS A 4 -7.53 -6.38 -72.50
CA CYS A 4 -7.40 -5.41 -71.42
C CYS A 4 -5.98 -5.41 -70.85
N MET A 5 -5.30 -4.26 -70.89
CA MET A 5 -4.07 -4.09 -70.14
C MET A 5 -4.41 -3.90 -68.66
N PHE A 6 -3.98 -4.83 -67.81
CA PHE A 6 -4.00 -4.63 -66.36
C PHE A 6 -2.92 -3.61 -66.00
N ILE A 7 -3.33 -2.38 -65.67
CA ILE A 7 -2.49 -1.44 -64.95
C ILE A 7 -2.56 -1.81 -63.47
N PRO A 8 -1.48 -2.26 -62.82
CA PRO A 8 -1.47 -2.40 -61.38
C PRO A 8 -1.49 -0.99 -60.78
N THR A 9 -2.62 -0.58 -60.22
CA THR A 9 -2.73 0.62 -59.39
C THR A 9 -1.98 0.40 -58.07
N SER A 10 -0.65 0.50 -58.13
CA SER A 10 0.20 0.60 -56.95
C SER A 10 -0.06 1.95 -56.27
N THR A 11 -1.19 1.99 -55.56
CA THR A 11 -1.57 3.08 -54.68
C THR A 11 -0.60 3.03 -53.51
N LEU A 12 0.43 3.87 -53.61
CA LEU A 12 1.42 4.10 -52.56
C LEU A 12 0.77 4.87 -51.40
N LEU A 13 -0.17 4.20 -50.70
CA LEU A 13 -0.44 4.48 -49.30
C LEU A 13 0.72 3.90 -48.48
N GLU A 14 1.88 4.55 -48.58
CA GLU A 14 2.72 4.68 -47.40
C GLU A 14 1.86 5.41 -46.37
N LEU A 15 1.36 4.66 -45.37
CA LEU A 15 0.94 5.29 -44.12
C LEU A 15 2.17 6.01 -43.61
N SER A 16 2.12 7.34 -43.53
CA SER A 16 3.22 8.13 -43.01
C SER A 16 3.53 7.67 -41.60
N GLU A 17 4.66 6.98 -41.41
CA GLU A 17 5.21 6.79 -40.07
C GLU A 17 5.39 8.17 -39.45
N GLU A 18 4.75 8.39 -38.28
CA GLU A 18 4.96 9.59 -37.48
C GLU A 18 6.46 9.71 -37.19
N ARG A 19 7.21 10.55 -37.93
CA ARG A 19 8.65 10.74 -37.73
C ARG A 19 8.91 11.22 -36.31
N LYS A 20 9.38 10.32 -35.45
CA LYS A 20 9.68 10.60 -34.04
C LYS A 20 11.16 10.88 -33.88
N CYS A 21 11.47 12.06 -33.37
CA CYS A 21 12.83 12.45 -33.05
C CYS A 21 13.37 11.70 -31.83
N PRO A 22 14.71 11.60 -31.68
CA PRO A 22 15.34 11.01 -30.50
C PRO A 22 14.97 11.70 -29.18
N THR A 23 15.15 10.99 -28.06
CA THR A 23 14.93 11.54 -26.71
C THR A 23 15.90 12.70 -26.42
N GLY A 24 15.35 13.91 -26.30
CA GLY A 24 16.12 15.16 -26.16
C GLY A 24 15.84 16.18 -27.26
N ASP A 25 15.24 15.72 -28.36
CA ASP A 25 15.01 16.48 -29.57
C ASP A 25 13.53 16.87 -29.70
N TYR A 26 13.20 17.72 -30.66
CA TYR A 26 11.83 17.96 -31.12
C TYR A 26 11.78 18.01 -32.66
N LEU A 27 10.61 17.69 -33.22
CA LEU A 27 10.35 17.78 -34.66
C LEU A 27 9.93 19.22 -35.01
N THR A 28 10.55 19.77 -36.04
CA THR A 28 10.19 21.09 -36.61
C THR A 28 9.08 20.97 -37.66
N GLU A 29 8.46 22.09 -38.03
CA GLU A 29 7.50 22.14 -39.15
C GLU A 29 8.11 21.68 -40.49
N ASN A 30 9.44 21.83 -40.64
CA ASN A 30 10.20 21.39 -41.80
C ASN A 30 10.57 19.88 -41.76
N GLY A 31 10.12 19.13 -40.74
CA GLY A 31 10.31 17.68 -40.66
C GLY A 31 11.74 17.21 -40.31
N ILE A 32 12.58 18.11 -39.80
CA ILE A 32 13.92 17.81 -39.24
C ILE A 32 13.90 17.82 -37.70
N CYS A 33 14.76 17.02 -37.09
CA CYS A 33 14.92 16.95 -35.63
C CYS A 33 15.98 17.94 -35.09
N CYS A 34 15.60 18.75 -34.10
CA CYS A 34 16.44 19.77 -33.48
C CYS A 34 16.64 19.51 -31.96
N TYR A 35 17.83 19.78 -31.41
CA TYR A 35 18.07 19.65 -29.97
C TYR A 35 17.41 20.79 -29.20
N LYS A 36 16.60 20.41 -28.20
CA LYS A 36 15.91 21.34 -27.27
C LYS A 36 16.91 22.25 -26.52
N CYS A 37 16.45 23.42 -26.09
CA CYS A 37 17.19 24.37 -25.25
C CYS A 37 17.50 23.81 -23.86
N SER A 38 18.68 24.11 -23.32
CA SER A 38 19.10 23.68 -21.97
C SER A 38 18.35 24.44 -20.85
N PRO A 39 18.25 23.86 -19.64
CA PRO A 39 17.86 24.60 -18.44
C PRO A 39 18.66 25.90 -18.30
N GLY A 40 18.00 27.01 -17.94
CA GLY A 40 18.61 28.34 -17.99
C GLY A 40 18.33 29.13 -19.27
N THR A 41 17.78 28.48 -20.31
CA THR A 41 17.49 29.10 -21.61
C THR A 41 16.09 28.78 -22.13
N PHE A 42 15.61 29.59 -23.08
CA PHE A 42 14.34 29.46 -23.80
C PHE A 42 14.54 29.64 -25.31
N TRP A 43 13.56 29.21 -26.11
CA TRP A 43 13.62 29.26 -27.58
C TRP A 43 13.28 30.65 -28.15
N LEU A 44 14.08 31.15 -29.10
CA LEU A 44 13.94 32.49 -29.71
C LEU A 44 13.38 32.44 -31.14
N GLU A 45 12.27 31.74 -31.34
CA GLU A 45 11.44 31.67 -32.56
C GLU A 45 12.11 31.26 -33.90
N GLU A 46 13.44 31.07 -33.92
CA GLU A 46 14.20 30.48 -35.03
C GLU A 46 14.52 29.01 -34.73
N ASP A 47 14.04 28.08 -35.56
CA ASP A 47 14.39 26.66 -35.50
C ASP A 47 15.87 26.39 -35.87
N CYS A 48 16.35 25.17 -35.62
CA CYS A 48 17.71 24.80 -36.02
C CYS A 48 17.84 24.67 -37.55
N GLN A 49 19.01 25.00 -38.10
CA GLN A 49 19.21 25.10 -39.56
C GLN A 49 19.51 23.77 -40.25
N ALA A 50 19.88 22.74 -39.48
CA ALA A 50 20.10 21.38 -39.97
C ALA A 50 19.81 20.36 -38.86
N GLU A 51 19.43 19.16 -39.25
CA GLU A 51 19.11 18.06 -38.33
C GLU A 51 20.27 17.75 -37.37
N GLY A 52 19.94 17.51 -36.10
CA GLY A 52 20.93 17.28 -35.03
C GLY A 52 21.69 18.54 -34.57
N GLN A 53 21.27 19.74 -34.96
CA GLN A 53 21.77 20.97 -34.37
C GLN A 53 20.93 21.41 -33.15
N ARG A 54 21.55 22.12 -32.20
CA ARG A 54 20.82 22.83 -31.15
C ARG A 54 20.20 24.09 -31.71
N THR A 55 18.93 24.29 -31.38
CA THR A 55 18.18 25.50 -31.71
C THR A 55 18.77 26.76 -31.07
N LYS A 56 18.45 27.93 -31.63
CA LYS A 56 18.85 29.24 -31.10
C LYS A 56 18.13 29.54 -29.78
N CYS A 57 18.88 29.46 -28.68
CA CYS A 57 18.36 29.60 -27.32
C CYS A 57 18.90 30.86 -26.62
N THR A 58 18.04 31.57 -25.89
CA THR A 58 18.38 32.79 -25.14
C THR A 58 18.32 32.56 -23.63
N PRO A 59 19.23 33.11 -22.81
CA PRO A 59 19.17 32.98 -21.35
C PRO A 59 17.91 33.59 -20.71
N CYS A 60 17.41 32.99 -19.62
CA CYS A 60 16.35 33.57 -18.82
C CYS A 60 16.80 34.87 -18.12
N ALA A 61 15.97 35.90 -18.19
CA ALA A 61 16.18 37.15 -17.45
C ALA A 61 16.01 36.96 -15.93
N SER A 62 16.52 37.89 -15.13
CA SER A 62 16.39 37.85 -13.67
C SER A 62 14.92 37.78 -13.23
N GLY A 63 14.61 36.91 -12.26
CA GLY A 63 13.24 36.61 -11.83
C GLY A 63 12.49 35.63 -12.74
N LEU A 64 13.15 35.07 -13.77
CA LEU A 64 12.64 33.98 -14.61
C LEU A 64 13.59 32.76 -14.59
N TYR A 65 13.04 31.57 -14.86
CA TYR A 65 13.81 30.33 -14.94
C TYR A 65 13.26 29.29 -15.95
N THR A 66 14.09 28.34 -16.36
CA THR A 66 13.70 27.05 -16.96
C THR A 66 14.51 25.94 -16.30
N ASP A 67 13.83 25.03 -15.60
CA ASP A 67 14.40 23.93 -14.81
C ASP A 67 14.70 22.66 -15.64
N GLN A 68 14.09 22.54 -16.82
CA GLN A 68 14.22 21.38 -17.69
C GLN A 68 14.64 21.77 -19.12
N THR A 69 15.18 20.79 -19.84
CA THR A 69 15.48 20.89 -21.27
C THR A 69 14.18 21.08 -22.06
N ASN A 70 14.05 22.17 -22.81
CA ASN A 70 12.76 22.67 -23.28
C ASN A 70 12.82 23.30 -24.68
N TYR A 71 11.67 23.55 -25.30
CA TYR A 71 11.52 24.34 -26.54
C TYR A 71 10.51 25.49 -26.34
N GLN A 72 10.40 25.98 -25.10
CA GLN A 72 9.40 26.97 -24.71
C GLN A 72 9.82 28.37 -25.18
N ARG A 73 8.89 29.14 -25.77
CA ARG A 73 9.12 30.55 -26.17
C ARG A 73 9.38 31.53 -25.04
N ASN A 74 9.22 31.10 -23.78
CA ASN A 74 9.30 31.97 -22.61
C ASN A 74 9.79 31.19 -21.38
N CYS A 75 10.61 31.82 -20.54
CA CYS A 75 10.94 31.30 -19.21
C CYS A 75 9.78 31.46 -18.21
N ARG A 76 9.75 30.59 -17.20
CA ARG A 76 8.76 30.57 -16.10
C ARG A 76 9.09 31.67 -15.09
N ARG A 77 8.10 32.32 -14.47
CA ARG A 77 8.35 33.27 -13.36
C ARG A 77 8.68 32.50 -12.08
N CYS A 78 9.68 32.96 -11.33
CA CYS A 78 10.05 32.35 -10.05
C CYS A 78 8.90 32.42 -9.02
N LYS A 79 8.73 31.37 -8.21
CA LYS A 79 7.87 31.40 -7.01
C LYS A 79 8.38 32.48 -6.05
N LYS A 80 7.48 33.14 -5.33
CA LYS A 80 7.82 33.85 -4.08
C LYS A 80 7.35 33.02 -2.91
N CYS A 81 8.19 32.85 -1.90
CA CYS A 81 7.82 32.11 -0.70
C CYS A 81 6.72 32.85 0.08
N LYS A 82 5.76 32.11 0.63
CA LYS A 82 4.66 32.68 1.42
C LYS A 82 5.21 33.20 2.75
N ALA A 83 5.19 34.53 2.95
CA ALA A 83 5.66 35.17 4.18
C ALA A 83 4.99 34.66 5.47
N GLN A 84 3.86 33.96 5.36
CA GLN A 84 3.29 33.12 6.42
C GLN A 84 3.83 31.69 6.30
N HIS A 85 4.77 31.34 7.18
CA HIS A 85 5.30 30.00 7.43
C HIS A 85 6.18 29.36 6.33
N GLU A 86 6.47 30.02 5.21
CA GLU A 86 7.57 29.65 4.30
C GLU A 86 8.75 30.64 4.41
N ILE A 87 9.98 30.14 4.22
CA ILE A 87 11.21 30.94 4.05
C ILE A 87 11.92 30.52 2.76
N GLU A 88 12.72 31.42 2.19
CA GLU A 88 13.59 31.09 1.05
C GLU A 88 14.78 30.25 1.52
N GLU A 89 14.97 29.09 0.89
CA GLU A 89 16.08 28.15 1.15
C GLU A 89 17.11 28.16 0.02
N SER A 90 16.67 28.37 -1.23
CA SER A 90 17.54 28.76 -2.33
C SER A 90 16.89 29.89 -3.14
N PRO A 91 17.64 30.97 -3.44
CA PRO A 91 17.18 31.99 -4.38
C PRO A 91 16.98 31.40 -5.77
N CYS A 92 16.12 32.04 -6.55
CA CYS A 92 15.89 31.68 -7.95
C CYS A 92 17.14 31.95 -8.81
N LYS A 93 17.36 31.10 -9.82
CA LYS A 93 18.44 31.16 -10.81
C LYS A 93 17.84 30.91 -12.19
N PRO A 94 18.49 31.27 -13.30
CA PRO A 94 17.98 30.96 -14.64
C PRO A 94 17.59 29.49 -14.83
N ASN A 95 18.30 28.56 -14.18
CA ASN A 95 18.04 27.12 -14.27
C ASN A 95 17.32 26.50 -13.05
N GLN A 96 16.82 27.31 -12.10
CA GLN A 96 16.25 26.79 -10.84
C GLN A 96 15.21 27.76 -10.26
N ASN A 97 14.01 27.25 -9.97
CA ASN A 97 12.99 28.02 -9.24
C ASN A 97 13.48 28.40 -7.83
N THR A 98 12.87 29.42 -7.21
CA THR A 98 13.01 29.66 -5.77
C THR A 98 12.57 28.43 -4.99
N ILE A 99 13.43 27.92 -4.10
CA ILE A 99 13.09 26.81 -3.20
C ILE A 99 12.63 27.41 -1.87
N CYS A 100 11.44 27.01 -1.42
CA CYS A 100 10.77 27.58 -0.25
C CYS A 100 10.52 26.50 0.82
N ARG A 101 11.22 26.58 1.95
CA ARG A 101 11.13 25.63 3.07
C ARG A 101 10.05 26.08 4.06
N CYS A 102 9.31 25.14 4.65
CA CYS A 102 8.46 25.46 5.81
C CYS A 102 9.32 25.84 7.02
N VAL A 103 8.93 26.88 7.77
CA VAL A 103 9.63 27.31 8.99
C VAL A 103 9.57 26.24 10.08
N ASP A 104 10.54 26.27 10.99
CA ASP A 104 10.67 25.25 12.03
C ASP A 104 9.42 25.22 12.93
N GLY A 105 8.93 24.01 13.25
CA GLY A 105 7.62 23.81 13.87
C GLY A 105 6.43 23.72 12.90
N TYR A 106 6.70 23.78 11.59
CA TYR A 106 5.75 23.50 10.51
C TYR A 106 6.33 22.47 9.53
N TYR A 107 5.45 21.70 8.88
CA TYR A 107 5.80 20.70 7.87
C TYR A 107 5.01 20.92 6.57
N ARG A 108 5.55 20.45 5.45
CA ARG A 108 4.93 20.51 4.13
C ARG A 108 3.77 19.51 4.03
N SER A 109 2.56 20.04 3.95
CA SER A 109 1.36 19.28 3.57
C SER A 109 1.04 19.58 2.11
N TYR A 110 1.25 18.60 1.24
CA TYR A 110 0.82 18.65 -0.15
C TYR A 110 -0.72 18.72 -0.24
N ILE A 111 -1.21 19.39 -1.28
CA ILE A 111 -2.64 19.51 -1.65
C ILE A 111 -2.84 18.82 -3.02
N ASP A 112 -1.88 19.04 -3.92
CA ASP A 112 -1.63 18.25 -5.12
C ASP A 112 -0.12 17.99 -5.25
N SER A 113 0.37 17.50 -6.39
CA SER A 113 1.78 17.17 -6.59
C SER A 113 2.73 18.38 -6.64
N GLU A 114 2.22 19.61 -6.76
CA GLU A 114 3.01 20.85 -6.82
C GLU A 114 2.59 21.90 -5.79
N THR A 115 1.29 22.02 -5.51
CA THR A 115 0.81 22.96 -4.48
C THR A 115 0.81 22.33 -3.08
N TYR A 116 1.28 23.11 -2.12
CA TYR A 116 1.38 22.71 -0.72
C TYR A 116 1.12 23.89 0.22
N GLN A 117 0.87 23.54 1.47
CA GLN A 117 0.75 24.45 2.59
C GLN A 117 1.62 23.97 3.76
N CYS A 118 2.24 24.90 4.49
CA CYS A 118 2.95 24.59 5.71
C CYS A 118 1.94 24.47 6.85
N LEU A 119 1.73 23.25 7.35
CA LEU A 119 0.87 22.98 8.50
C LEU A 119 1.72 22.88 9.76
N ARG A 120 1.17 23.33 10.90
CA ARG A 120 1.85 23.26 12.19
C ARG A 120 2.04 21.79 12.60
N CYS A 121 3.22 21.46 13.11
CA CYS A 121 3.55 20.13 13.61
C CYS A 121 2.57 19.68 14.71
N LYS A 122 2.15 18.41 14.68
CA LYS A 122 1.41 17.78 15.78
C LYS A 122 2.30 17.75 17.02
N VAL A 123 1.78 18.20 18.16
CA VAL A 123 2.33 17.88 19.48
C VAL A 123 1.70 16.57 19.96
N CYS A 124 2.52 15.63 20.44
CA CYS A 124 2.01 14.36 20.95
C CYS A 124 1.23 14.55 22.27
N GLY A 125 0.17 13.77 22.44
CA GLY A 125 -0.75 13.86 23.58
C GLY A 125 -0.21 13.25 24.87
N PRO A 126 -0.99 13.29 25.97
CA PRO A 126 -0.67 12.55 27.18
C PRO A 126 -0.58 11.05 26.88
N TYR A 127 0.44 10.40 27.44
CA TYR A 127 0.79 8.99 27.20
C TYR A 127 1.14 8.63 25.74
N GLU A 128 1.29 9.61 24.86
CA GLU A 128 1.98 9.44 23.57
C GLU A 128 3.47 9.81 23.69
N GLU A 129 4.27 9.33 22.74
CA GLU A 129 5.63 9.81 22.45
C GLU A 129 5.91 9.91 20.95
N ALA A 130 6.92 10.71 20.58
CA ALA A 130 7.24 11.00 19.19
C ALA A 130 8.13 9.90 18.59
N LYS A 131 7.51 8.89 17.98
CA LYS A 131 8.18 7.84 17.16
C LYS A 131 9.00 8.46 16.03
N GLN A 132 8.51 9.58 15.47
CA GLN A 132 9.22 10.42 14.52
C GLN A 132 8.99 11.88 14.88
N THR A 133 10.07 12.65 15.02
CA THR A 133 10.03 14.10 15.23
C THR A 133 9.61 14.85 13.97
N CYS A 134 9.05 16.05 14.12
CA CYS A 134 8.69 16.88 12.97
C CYS A 134 9.93 17.31 12.18
N THR A 135 9.75 17.45 10.87
CA THR A 135 10.71 18.06 9.94
C THR A 135 9.97 18.99 8.97
N PRO A 136 10.65 19.87 8.22
CA PRO A 136 10.00 20.74 7.23
C PRO A 136 9.22 19.98 6.15
N GLU A 137 9.50 18.69 5.95
CA GLU A 137 8.85 17.82 4.95
C GLU A 137 7.86 16.80 5.54
N SER A 138 7.86 16.56 6.85
CA SER A 138 6.97 15.55 7.47
C SER A 138 6.56 15.87 8.90
N ASN A 139 5.30 15.54 9.22
CA ASN A 139 4.70 15.78 10.53
C ASN A 139 5.29 14.86 11.61
N THR A 140 5.09 15.22 12.89
CA THR A 140 5.41 14.36 14.02
C THR A 140 4.48 13.14 14.04
N VAL A 141 5.07 11.94 14.09
CA VAL A 141 4.32 10.68 14.26
C VAL A 141 4.34 10.31 15.74
N CYS A 142 3.15 10.24 16.33
CA CYS A 142 2.98 9.92 17.74
C CYS A 142 2.45 8.50 17.94
N GLU A 143 3.10 7.77 18.83
CA GLU A 143 2.78 6.40 19.23
C GLU A 143 2.43 6.36 20.72
N CYS A 144 1.72 5.35 21.21
CA CYS A 144 1.48 5.20 22.65
C CYS A 144 2.75 4.65 23.33
N LYS A 145 3.06 5.15 24.52
CA LYS A 145 4.18 4.66 25.34
C LYS A 145 4.02 3.19 25.71
N GLU A 146 5.11 2.54 26.11
CA GLU A 146 5.08 1.17 26.66
C GLU A 146 3.97 1.02 27.73
N ASN A 147 3.25 -0.10 27.66
CA ASN A 147 2.08 -0.42 28.48
C ASN A 147 0.83 0.45 28.21
N TYR A 148 0.79 1.24 27.13
CA TYR A 148 -0.42 1.92 26.64
C TYR A 148 -0.74 1.50 25.21
N TYR A 149 -2.03 1.44 24.86
CA TYR A 149 -2.52 1.08 23.53
C TYR A 149 -3.58 2.07 23.03
N ARG A 150 -3.73 2.21 21.70
CA ARG A 150 -4.57 3.26 21.11
C ARG A 150 -6.04 2.83 21.01
N VAL A 151 -6.87 3.33 21.92
CA VAL A 151 -8.33 3.17 21.94
C VAL A 151 -8.98 4.51 21.58
N ASN A 152 -9.93 4.53 20.63
CA ASN A 152 -10.70 5.74 20.27
C ASN A 152 -9.84 7.02 20.06
N LYS A 153 -8.67 6.85 19.42
CA LYS A 153 -7.64 7.89 19.16
C LYS A 153 -6.93 8.45 20.42
N LYS A 154 -7.14 7.86 21.60
CA LYS A 154 -6.41 8.13 22.85
C LYS A 154 -5.51 6.95 23.21
N CYS A 155 -4.53 7.15 24.10
CA CYS A 155 -3.74 6.07 24.66
C CYS A 155 -4.31 5.68 26.02
N GLU A 156 -4.75 4.42 26.15
CA GLU A 156 -5.32 3.85 27.38
C GLU A 156 -4.33 2.80 27.93
N PRO A 157 -4.21 2.65 29.27
CA PRO A 157 -3.27 1.70 29.86
C PRO A 157 -3.71 0.26 29.53
N SER A 158 -2.76 -0.58 29.13
CA SER A 158 -3.02 -1.99 28.85
C SER A 158 -3.67 -2.67 30.06
N PRO A 159 -4.75 -3.46 29.87
CA PRO A 159 -5.27 -4.30 30.95
C PRO A 159 -4.16 -5.25 31.42
N ASP A 160 -4.04 -5.43 32.74
CA ASP A 160 -2.86 -6.03 33.37
C ASP A 160 -2.90 -7.57 33.36
N ILE A 161 -3.18 -8.15 32.19
CA ILE A 161 -3.44 -9.56 31.90
C ILE A 161 -2.15 -10.39 32.03
N GLY A 162 -1.69 -10.55 33.27
CA GLY A 162 -0.50 -11.31 33.60
C GLY A 162 -0.08 -11.19 35.07
N LYS A 163 -0.13 -9.99 35.66
CA LYS A 163 0.36 -9.77 37.04
C LYS A 163 -0.45 -10.54 38.08
N GLU A 164 -1.78 -10.51 38.01
CA GLU A 164 -2.65 -11.22 38.95
C GLU A 164 -2.45 -12.75 38.88
N ASN A 165 -2.36 -13.29 37.67
CA ASN A 165 -2.07 -14.71 37.45
C ASN A 165 -0.69 -15.10 37.98
N LEU A 166 0.33 -14.26 37.76
CA LEU A 166 1.68 -14.48 38.29
C LEU A 166 1.71 -14.48 39.82
N ILE A 167 1.02 -13.54 40.47
CA ILE A 167 0.88 -13.48 41.94
C ILE A 167 0.21 -14.75 42.47
N ASN A 168 -0.87 -15.20 41.84
CA ASN A 168 -1.58 -16.42 42.22
C ASN A 168 -0.73 -17.69 42.04
N ILE A 169 0.05 -17.77 40.95
CA ILE A 169 1.00 -18.87 40.73
C ILE A 169 2.11 -18.88 41.79
N ILE A 170 2.71 -17.73 42.11
CA ILE A 170 3.74 -17.61 43.15
C ILE A 170 3.18 -18.03 44.52
N ALA A 171 1.98 -17.55 44.89
CA ALA A 171 1.32 -17.93 46.13
C ALA A 171 1.07 -19.44 46.21
N GLY A 172 0.62 -20.07 45.12
CA GLY A 172 0.44 -21.52 45.03
C GLY A 172 1.74 -22.31 45.22
N VAL A 173 2.83 -21.89 44.58
CA VAL A 173 4.15 -22.54 44.72
C VAL A 173 4.70 -22.41 46.14
N VAL A 174 4.54 -21.24 46.78
CA VAL A 174 4.93 -21.03 48.19
C VAL A 174 4.10 -21.92 49.13
N ALA A 175 2.79 -22.04 48.91
CA ALA A 175 1.94 -22.92 49.72
C ALA A 175 2.35 -24.41 49.58
N VAL A 176 2.57 -24.90 48.35
CA VAL A 176 2.99 -26.28 48.10
C VAL A 176 4.36 -26.59 48.70
N THR A 177 5.34 -25.69 48.55
CA THR A 177 6.68 -25.89 49.13
C THR A 177 6.67 -25.90 50.65
N LEU A 178 5.86 -25.04 51.30
CA LEU A 178 5.67 -25.08 52.76
C LEU A 178 5.03 -26.40 53.23
N VAL A 179 4.01 -26.91 52.52
CA VAL A 179 3.38 -28.20 52.83
C VAL A 179 4.39 -29.35 52.69
N LEU A 180 5.20 -29.37 51.64
CA LEU A 180 6.24 -30.38 51.45
C LEU A 180 7.33 -30.33 52.54
N LEU A 181 7.73 -29.14 52.99
CA LEU A 181 8.66 -28.98 54.12
C LEU A 181 8.06 -29.51 55.42
N VAL A 182 6.80 -29.19 55.74
CA VAL A 182 6.10 -29.72 56.93
C VAL A 182 5.97 -31.25 56.86
N LEU A 183 5.62 -31.80 55.70
CA LEU A 183 5.58 -33.26 55.50
C LEU A 183 6.96 -33.90 55.67
N GLY A 184 8.03 -33.30 55.14
CA GLY A 184 9.41 -33.77 55.35
C GLY A 184 9.82 -33.75 56.83
N ILE A 185 9.44 -32.71 57.58
CA ILE A 185 9.66 -32.61 59.03
C ILE A 185 8.87 -33.69 59.79
N VAL A 186 7.60 -33.92 59.45
CA VAL A 186 6.78 -34.98 60.06
C VAL A 186 7.35 -36.37 59.73
N ILE A 187 7.72 -36.64 58.48
CA ILE A 187 8.32 -37.93 58.07
C ILE A 187 9.64 -38.15 58.81
N THR A 188 10.54 -37.17 58.88
CA THR A 188 11.80 -37.31 59.61
C THR A 188 11.61 -37.48 61.12
N HIS A 189 10.60 -36.83 61.73
CA HIS A 189 10.22 -37.11 63.12
C HIS A 189 9.64 -38.53 63.32
N VAL A 190 8.79 -39.02 62.42
CA VAL A 190 8.24 -40.39 62.48
C VAL A 190 9.36 -41.42 62.29
N VAL A 191 10.25 -41.22 61.32
CA VAL A 191 11.39 -42.11 61.04
C VAL A 191 12.38 -42.11 62.19
N THR A 192 12.78 -40.96 62.74
CA THR A 192 13.68 -40.92 63.91
C THR A 192 13.04 -41.56 65.14
N LYS A 193 11.75 -41.29 65.42
CA LYS A 193 11.00 -41.95 66.49
C LYS A 193 10.90 -43.47 66.28
N TRP A 194 10.72 -43.94 65.05
CA TRP A 194 10.70 -45.37 64.72
C TRP A 194 12.08 -46.01 64.90
N PHE A 195 13.16 -45.39 64.41
CA PHE A 195 14.54 -45.86 64.61
C PHE A 195 14.96 -45.87 66.08
N THR A 196 14.55 -44.88 66.89
CA THR A 196 14.82 -44.92 68.36
C THR A 196 14.07 -46.06 69.05
N LYS A 197 12.82 -46.35 68.65
CA LYS A 197 12.08 -47.53 69.14
C LYS A 197 12.74 -48.85 68.69
N MET A 198 13.17 -48.92 67.43
CA MET A 198 13.82 -50.11 66.85
C MET A 198 15.21 -50.38 67.44
N LYS A 199 15.95 -49.34 67.84
CA LYS A 199 17.24 -49.48 68.57
C LYS A 199 17.08 -50.06 69.98
N LEU A 200 15.88 -50.03 70.57
CA LEU A 200 15.63 -50.52 71.93
C LEU A 200 15.36 -52.04 72.00
N GLN A 201 15.33 -52.75 70.87
CA GLN A 201 14.81 -54.11 70.77
C GLN A 201 15.70 -55.07 69.95
N LYS A 202 17.03 -55.01 70.12
CA LYS A 202 17.97 -55.95 69.48
C LYS A 202 18.98 -56.56 70.47
N SER A 203 18.71 -57.79 70.90
CA SER A 203 19.63 -58.64 71.66
C SER A 203 19.28 -60.12 71.44
N SER A 204 20.17 -60.89 70.77
CA SER A 204 20.09 -62.34 70.48
C SER A 204 18.87 -62.86 69.68
N SER A 205 18.92 -63.99 68.98
CA SER A 205 20.02 -64.71 68.29
C SER A 205 19.43 -65.79 67.34
N MET A 206 20.12 -66.11 66.24
CA MET A 206 19.85 -67.28 65.35
C MET A 206 20.43 -68.59 65.94
N PRO A 207 20.28 -69.78 65.31
CA PRO A 207 19.59 -70.17 64.04
C PRO A 207 18.44 -71.19 64.31
N SER A 208 17.86 -72.03 63.42
CA SER A 208 17.96 -72.38 61.97
C SER A 208 16.52 -72.70 61.44
N ASP A 209 16.13 -73.57 60.47
CA ASP A 209 16.75 -74.45 59.43
C ASP A 209 15.71 -74.90 58.34
N VAL A 210 16.14 -75.73 57.36
CA VAL A 210 15.36 -76.56 56.39
C VAL A 210 14.65 -75.89 55.19
N SER A 211 14.72 -76.58 54.03
CA SER A 211 14.00 -76.38 52.75
C SER A 211 13.53 -77.77 52.25
N PRO A 212 12.38 -77.95 51.55
CA PRO A 212 12.42 -77.89 50.07
C PRO A 212 11.15 -77.44 49.30
N ASP A 213 11.43 -76.91 48.11
CA ASP A 213 10.75 -77.02 46.79
C ASP A 213 9.37 -77.70 46.59
N SER A 214 8.53 -77.09 45.73
CA SER A 214 7.51 -77.73 44.84
C SER A 214 6.89 -76.72 43.84
N LEU A 215 6.40 -77.22 42.69
CA LEU A 215 5.93 -76.45 41.51
C LEU A 215 4.45 -76.79 41.14
N GLU A 216 3.92 -76.18 40.06
CA GLU A 216 2.77 -76.61 39.21
C GLU A 216 1.31 -76.28 39.65
N VAL A 217 0.31 -76.03 38.76
CA VAL A 217 0.29 -75.47 37.37
C VAL A 217 -1.16 -75.11 36.86
N LEU A 218 -1.30 -74.16 35.92
CA LEU A 218 -2.47 -73.87 35.01
C LEU A 218 -3.87 -73.56 35.65
N VAL A 219 -4.98 -73.17 34.96
CA VAL A 219 -5.41 -73.09 33.54
C VAL A 219 -6.21 -71.80 33.21
N ASP A 220 -6.08 -71.34 31.95
CA ASP A 220 -6.91 -70.47 31.06
C ASP A 220 -8.41 -70.18 31.43
N SER A 221 -9.07 -69.09 30.99
CA SER A 221 -9.44 -68.85 29.58
C SER A 221 -10.10 -67.49 29.24
N ARG A 222 -10.37 -67.28 27.94
CA ARG A 222 -10.64 -66.00 27.22
C ARG A 222 -11.83 -66.19 26.23
N ILE A 223 -12.53 -65.12 25.79
CA ILE A 223 -12.94 -64.80 24.37
C ILE A 223 -14.17 -63.85 24.20
N GLN A 224 -13.96 -62.75 23.43
CA GLN A 224 -14.92 -61.96 22.59
C GLN A 224 -16.12 -61.22 23.27
N LYS A 225 -16.82 -60.25 22.64
CA LYS A 225 -17.03 -59.93 21.19
C LYS A 225 -17.37 -58.45 20.91
N GLU A 226 -17.08 -57.97 19.69
CA GLU A 226 -17.60 -56.75 19.03
C GLU A 226 -19.02 -57.02 18.44
N PRO A 227 -19.92 -56.02 18.26
CA PRO A 227 -20.04 -55.39 16.92
C PRO A 227 -20.64 -53.96 16.79
N SER A 228 -20.05 -53.14 15.92
CA SER A 228 -20.60 -52.55 14.67
C SER A 228 -21.82 -51.57 14.60
N ASP A 229 -21.77 -50.76 13.52
CA ASP A 229 -22.84 -50.11 12.73
C ASP A 229 -23.58 -48.80 13.15
N ASN A 230 -23.14 -47.70 12.53
CA ASN A 230 -23.90 -46.83 11.61
C ASN A 230 -25.37 -46.41 11.94
N ASN A 231 -25.62 -45.09 12.03
CA ASN A 231 -26.21 -44.31 10.90
C ASN A 231 -26.25 -42.78 11.15
N ASN A 232 -26.80 -42.02 10.20
CA ASN A 232 -26.44 -40.61 9.93
C ASN A 232 -27.67 -39.67 9.77
N VAL A 233 -27.40 -38.36 9.66
CA VAL A 233 -28.28 -37.25 9.24
C VAL A 233 -29.35 -36.75 10.22
N LYS A 234 -29.40 -35.43 10.42
CA LYS A 234 -30.64 -34.69 10.69
C LYS A 234 -30.70 -33.41 9.85
N ALA A 235 -31.72 -33.30 8.99
CA ALA A 235 -32.01 -32.10 8.20
C ALA A 235 -32.87 -31.10 8.99
N THR A 236 -32.92 -29.84 8.51
CA THR A 236 -33.78 -28.77 9.05
C THR A 236 -34.69 -28.22 7.92
N PRO A 237 -35.98 -27.89 8.16
CA PRO A 237 -36.95 -27.60 7.09
C PRO A 237 -36.91 -26.17 6.54
N TYR A 238 -37.60 -25.94 5.42
CA TYR A 238 -37.73 -24.66 4.69
C TYR A 238 -39.18 -24.15 4.61
N SER A 239 -39.31 -22.81 4.58
CA SER A 239 -40.42 -22.01 4.00
C SER A 239 -41.84 -22.13 4.59
N PRO A 240 -42.54 -20.98 4.74
CA PRO A 240 -43.40 -20.43 3.67
C PRO A 240 -43.15 -18.91 3.45
N VAL A 241 -43.68 -18.18 2.44
CA VAL A 241 -44.34 -18.48 1.15
C VAL A 241 -44.10 -17.27 0.21
N SER A 242 -44.36 -17.44 -1.10
CA SER A 242 -44.26 -16.40 -2.13
C SER A 242 -45.13 -15.15 -1.89
N ASP A 243 -44.57 -13.98 -2.21
CA ASP A 243 -45.28 -12.93 -2.95
C ASP A 243 -44.44 -12.56 -4.19
N GLN A 244 -45.10 -12.37 -5.34
CA GLN A 244 -44.48 -11.92 -6.59
C GLN A 244 -45.09 -10.58 -6.99
N GLU A 245 -44.31 -9.51 -7.10
CA GLU A 245 -44.79 -8.27 -7.70
C GLU A 245 -43.73 -7.61 -8.60
N LEU A 246 -44.22 -7.22 -9.80
CA LEU A 246 -43.63 -6.50 -10.93
C LEU A 246 -42.13 -6.64 -11.29
N HIS A 247 -41.92 -6.91 -12.59
CA HIS A 247 -40.63 -6.71 -13.25
C HIS A 247 -40.22 -5.23 -13.24
N LEU A 248 -38.94 -4.98 -12.99
CA LEU A 248 -38.22 -3.85 -13.57
C LEU A 248 -36.86 -4.37 -14.05
N PRO A 249 -36.37 -4.04 -15.26
CA PRO A 249 -35.06 -4.50 -15.71
C PRO A 249 -33.94 -3.75 -14.96
N ASP A 250 -32.92 -4.48 -14.50
CA ASP A 250 -31.65 -3.94 -13.98
C ASP A 250 -30.82 -3.32 -15.13
N CYS A 251 -31.36 -2.24 -15.69
CA CYS A 251 -30.85 -1.52 -16.85
C CYS A 251 -30.85 -0.01 -16.61
N ILE A 252 -30.47 0.42 -15.40
CA ILE A 252 -29.87 1.73 -15.19
C ILE A 252 -28.36 1.55 -15.42
N PRO A 253 -27.78 2.04 -16.52
CA PRO A 253 -26.33 2.03 -16.69
C PRO A 253 -25.69 2.81 -15.54
N LEU A 254 -24.65 2.26 -14.94
CA LEU A 254 -23.86 2.98 -13.94
C LEU A 254 -23.14 4.13 -14.65
N GLU A 255 -23.66 5.35 -14.50
CA GLU A 255 -23.22 6.57 -15.19
C GLU A 255 -21.88 7.07 -14.63
N ILE A 256 -20.81 6.35 -14.97
CA ILE A 256 -19.44 6.67 -14.56
C ILE A 256 -18.97 7.90 -15.36
N LYS A 257 -19.18 9.08 -14.75
CA LYS A 257 -18.64 10.35 -15.22
C LYS A 257 -17.12 10.29 -15.25
N ILE A 258 -16.55 10.57 -16.42
CA ILE A 258 -15.10 10.47 -16.65
C ILE A 258 -14.28 11.36 -15.68
N PRO A 259 -14.65 12.65 -15.42
CA PRO A 259 -13.89 13.47 -14.48
C PRO A 259 -13.86 12.91 -13.06
N ASP A 260 -15.01 12.48 -12.53
CA ASP A 260 -15.16 11.98 -11.16
C ASP A 260 -14.35 10.69 -10.94
N LEU A 261 -14.32 9.80 -11.94
CA LEU A 261 -13.47 8.62 -11.93
C LEU A 261 -11.99 9.01 -11.91
N ILE A 262 -11.55 9.89 -12.82
CA ILE A 262 -10.13 10.26 -12.94
C ILE A 262 -9.64 10.92 -11.64
N TYR A 263 -10.39 11.86 -11.07
CA TYR A 263 -10.00 12.46 -9.78
C TYR A 263 -9.90 11.42 -8.67
N THR A 264 -10.81 10.45 -8.62
CA THR A 264 -10.72 9.33 -7.66
C THR A 264 -9.44 8.51 -7.87
N VAL A 265 -9.09 8.15 -9.11
CA VAL A 265 -7.84 7.43 -9.43
C VAL A 265 -6.60 8.24 -8.99
N LEU A 266 -6.63 9.57 -9.15
CA LEU A 266 -5.51 10.44 -8.77
C LEU A 266 -5.32 10.59 -7.25
N ASP A 267 -6.38 10.45 -6.45
CA ASP A 267 -6.27 10.45 -4.99
C ASP A 267 -5.84 9.08 -4.43
N LEU A 268 -6.15 7.99 -5.13
CA LEU A 268 -5.80 6.62 -4.70
C LEU A 268 -4.44 6.11 -5.20
N VAL A 269 -3.96 6.59 -6.36
CA VAL A 269 -2.71 6.13 -6.99
C VAL A 269 -1.56 7.09 -6.67
N PRO A 270 -0.47 6.65 -6.00
CA PRO A 270 0.66 7.51 -5.69
C PRO A 270 1.24 8.19 -6.94
N VAL A 271 1.52 9.48 -6.86
CA VAL A 271 1.98 10.35 -7.97
C VAL A 271 3.07 9.69 -8.83
N LEU A 272 4.08 9.08 -8.21
CA LEU A 272 5.20 8.40 -8.88
C LEU A 272 4.80 7.16 -9.71
N ARG A 273 3.62 6.57 -9.44
CA ARG A 273 3.09 5.37 -10.11
C ARG A 273 2.10 5.71 -11.23
N VAL A 274 1.53 6.91 -11.29
CA VAL A 274 0.52 7.26 -12.31
C VAL A 274 1.08 7.13 -13.73
N LYS A 275 2.33 7.58 -13.96
CA LYS A 275 3.02 7.41 -15.25
C LYS A 275 3.27 5.94 -15.66
N GLN A 276 3.30 5.01 -14.70
CA GLN A 276 3.37 3.58 -14.97
C GLN A 276 1.97 3.02 -15.29
N LEU A 277 0.94 3.51 -14.60
CA LEU A 277 -0.46 3.13 -14.82
C LEU A 277 -0.92 3.52 -16.22
N VAL A 278 -0.76 4.77 -16.64
CA VAL A 278 -1.25 5.23 -17.96
C VAL A 278 -0.55 4.52 -19.12
N ARG A 279 0.73 4.13 -18.97
CA ARG A 279 1.42 3.25 -19.94
C ARG A 279 0.81 1.85 -19.99
N SER A 280 0.49 1.25 -18.83
CA SER A 280 -0.17 -0.06 -18.77
C SER A 280 -1.60 -0.06 -19.32
N LEU A 281 -2.21 1.12 -19.41
CA LEU A 281 -3.51 1.41 -20.02
C LEU A 281 -3.42 1.85 -21.51
N GLY A 282 -2.25 1.70 -22.15
CA GLY A 282 -2.10 1.97 -23.58
C GLY A 282 -2.07 3.45 -23.98
N VAL A 283 -1.80 4.37 -23.05
CA VAL A 283 -1.45 5.77 -23.40
C VAL A 283 -0.01 5.79 -23.94
N LYS A 284 0.18 6.34 -25.14
CA LYS A 284 1.49 6.44 -25.81
C LYS A 284 2.41 7.37 -25.00
N ASP A 285 3.72 7.11 -24.96
CA ASP A 285 4.69 8.03 -24.37
C ASP A 285 4.64 9.45 -24.96
N THR A 286 4.30 9.59 -26.25
CA THR A 286 4.07 10.91 -26.87
C THR A 286 2.85 11.65 -26.32
N GLU A 287 1.78 10.94 -25.95
CA GLU A 287 0.60 11.54 -25.30
C GLU A 287 0.92 11.90 -23.83
N ILE A 288 1.76 11.11 -23.16
CA ILE A 288 2.24 11.36 -21.79
C ILE A 288 3.16 12.58 -21.74
N GLU A 289 4.19 12.65 -22.60
CA GLU A 289 5.10 13.80 -22.66
C GLU A 289 4.35 15.08 -23.02
N GLN A 290 3.43 15.04 -23.99
CA GLN A 290 2.60 16.21 -24.35
C GLN A 290 1.75 16.68 -23.17
N ALA A 291 1.13 15.76 -22.42
CA ALA A 291 0.36 16.11 -21.23
C ALA A 291 1.21 16.82 -20.15
N GLU A 292 2.44 16.38 -19.91
CA GLU A 292 3.38 17.04 -18.97
C GLU A 292 3.94 18.38 -19.46
N LEU A 293 4.02 18.57 -20.78
CA LEU A 293 4.50 19.81 -21.39
C LEU A 293 3.42 20.90 -21.37
N ASP A 294 2.18 20.54 -21.69
CA ASP A 294 1.04 21.47 -21.73
C ASP A 294 0.51 21.80 -20.32
N HIS A 295 0.34 20.78 -19.47
CA HIS A 295 -0.36 20.92 -18.20
C HIS A 295 0.63 21.09 -17.06
N ARG A 296 0.91 22.36 -16.75
CA ARG A 296 1.95 22.80 -15.80
C ARG A 296 1.84 22.26 -14.36
N LEU A 297 0.70 21.69 -13.96
CA LEU A 297 0.53 21.02 -12.67
C LEU A 297 0.56 19.52 -12.91
N SER A 298 1.46 18.78 -12.26
CA SER A 298 1.57 17.31 -12.44
C SER A 298 0.24 16.58 -12.18
N ARG A 299 -0.62 17.04 -11.26
CA ARG A 299 -1.97 16.46 -11.04
C ARG A 299 -2.90 16.68 -12.25
N GLU A 300 -2.78 17.82 -12.93
CA GLU A 300 -3.51 18.11 -14.17
C GLU A 300 -2.92 17.34 -15.36
N ALA A 301 -1.60 17.26 -15.49
CA ALA A 301 -0.96 16.40 -16.50
C ALA A 301 -1.40 14.94 -16.34
N HIS A 302 -1.41 14.42 -15.12
CA HIS A 302 -1.90 13.08 -14.81
C HIS A 302 -3.41 12.93 -15.08
N TYR A 303 -4.23 13.95 -14.80
CA TYR A 303 -5.65 13.99 -15.19
C TYR A 303 -5.81 13.86 -16.70
N GLN A 304 -5.07 14.64 -17.49
CA GLN A 304 -5.17 14.63 -18.94
C GLN A 304 -4.61 13.32 -19.57
N MET A 305 -3.57 12.71 -18.99
CA MET A 305 -3.13 11.35 -19.38
C MET A 305 -4.23 10.30 -19.18
N LEU A 306 -4.87 10.29 -18.01
CA LEU A 306 -5.96 9.37 -17.70
C LEU A 306 -7.22 9.68 -18.52
N ARG A 307 -7.46 10.95 -18.86
CA ARG A 307 -8.52 11.38 -19.77
C ARG A 307 -8.29 10.87 -21.19
N VAL A 308 -7.07 10.95 -21.72
CA VAL A 308 -6.71 10.38 -23.03
C VAL A 308 -6.93 8.86 -23.08
N TRP A 309 -6.81 8.14 -21.96
CA TRP A 309 -7.27 6.75 -21.86
C TRP A 309 -8.81 6.64 -21.81
N ALA A 310 -9.47 7.36 -20.91
CA ALA A 310 -10.92 7.26 -20.69
C ALA A 310 -11.74 7.66 -21.93
N GLU A 311 -11.29 8.64 -22.71
CA GLU A 311 -11.91 9.07 -23.97
C GLU A 311 -11.78 8.01 -25.07
N LYS A 312 -10.69 7.22 -25.11
CA LYS A 312 -10.60 6.04 -26.00
C LYS A 312 -11.64 4.98 -25.66
N GLY A 313 -12.12 4.94 -24.42
CA GLY A 313 -13.22 4.08 -23.96
C GLY A 313 -14.62 4.69 -24.05
N SER A 314 -14.76 5.93 -24.55
CA SER A 314 -16.05 6.63 -24.62
C SER A 314 -16.49 6.91 -26.06
N ARG A 315 -17.73 6.56 -26.38
CA ARG A 315 -18.34 6.91 -27.69
C ARG A 315 -18.89 8.33 -27.78
N ALA A 316 -18.85 9.10 -26.69
CA ALA A 316 -19.39 10.46 -26.62
C ALA A 316 -18.57 11.42 -25.72
N GLY A 317 -17.41 11.00 -25.20
CA GLY A 317 -16.51 11.84 -24.39
C GLY A 317 -16.90 12.08 -22.93
N GLU A 318 -18.14 11.78 -22.53
CA GLU A 318 -18.67 12.16 -21.20
C GLU A 318 -18.80 10.99 -20.19
N MET A 319 -18.97 9.76 -20.70
CA MET A 319 -19.24 8.55 -19.89
C MET A 319 -18.26 7.40 -20.22
N LEU A 320 -17.79 6.67 -19.20
CA LEU A 320 -16.98 5.46 -19.38
C LEU A 320 -17.83 4.18 -19.29
N HIS A 321 -17.59 3.22 -20.18
CA HIS A 321 -18.30 1.94 -20.20
C HIS A 321 -17.69 0.92 -19.24
N ARG A 322 -18.51 0.13 -18.52
CA ARG A 322 -18.10 -0.85 -17.48
C ARG A 322 -16.84 -1.69 -17.80
N PRO A 323 -16.66 -2.32 -18.99
CA PRO A 323 -15.45 -3.08 -19.30
C PRO A 323 -14.15 -2.27 -19.32
N TYR A 324 -14.17 -0.95 -19.61
CA TYR A 324 -12.97 -0.11 -19.48
C TYR A 324 -12.63 0.15 -18.01
N LEU A 325 -13.63 0.34 -17.13
CA LEU A 325 -13.36 0.36 -15.69
C LEU A 325 -12.79 -1.00 -15.22
N GLN A 326 -13.25 -2.11 -15.78
CA GLN A 326 -12.71 -3.44 -15.47
C GLN A 326 -11.25 -3.64 -15.94
N GLU A 327 -10.85 -3.06 -17.09
CA GLU A 327 -9.45 -2.98 -17.52
C GLU A 327 -8.59 -2.19 -16.52
N LEU A 328 -9.06 -1.02 -16.07
CA LEU A 328 -8.37 -0.21 -15.06
C LEU A 328 -8.15 -0.98 -13.76
N LEU A 329 -9.15 -1.73 -13.31
CA LEU A 329 -9.08 -2.55 -12.10
C LEU A 329 -8.06 -3.70 -12.22
N ASP A 330 -7.93 -4.32 -13.40
CA ASP A 330 -6.87 -5.29 -13.71
C ASP A 330 -5.48 -4.65 -13.68
N LYS A 331 -5.29 -3.47 -14.28
CA LYS A 331 -4.00 -2.77 -14.26
C LYS A 331 -3.59 -2.31 -12.86
N LEU A 332 -4.54 -1.86 -12.04
CA LEU A 332 -4.28 -1.53 -10.64
C LEU A 332 -3.83 -2.77 -9.85
N ARG A 333 -4.54 -3.90 -9.99
CA ARG A 333 -4.16 -5.18 -9.33
C ARG A 333 -2.77 -5.65 -9.74
N THR A 334 -2.49 -5.72 -11.04
CA THR A 334 -1.20 -6.17 -11.58
C THR A 334 -0.04 -5.22 -11.23
N MET A 335 -0.31 -3.94 -10.94
CA MET A 335 0.66 -2.97 -10.41
C MET A 335 0.84 -2.99 -8.88
N HIS A 336 0.29 -3.98 -8.16
CA HIS A 336 0.26 -4.06 -6.69
C HIS A 336 -0.50 -2.90 -6.01
N LEU A 337 -1.45 -2.26 -6.71
CA LEU A 337 -2.34 -1.22 -6.19
C LEU A 337 -3.72 -1.81 -5.85
N GLY A 338 -3.75 -3.01 -5.26
CA GLY A 338 -4.97 -3.79 -5.01
C GLY A 338 -6.04 -3.04 -4.22
N GLY A 339 -5.67 -2.38 -3.11
CA GLY A 339 -6.61 -1.58 -2.32
C GLY A 339 -7.25 -0.41 -3.08
N ALA A 340 -6.55 0.17 -4.06
CA ALA A 340 -7.13 1.19 -4.94
C ALA A 340 -8.16 0.59 -5.93
N ALA A 341 -7.99 -0.67 -6.34
CA ALA A 341 -8.98 -1.38 -7.12
C ALA A 341 -10.22 -1.74 -6.28
N GLU A 342 -10.01 -2.24 -5.06
CA GLU A 342 -11.09 -2.60 -4.11
C GLU A 342 -11.94 -1.37 -3.73
N GLU A 343 -11.33 -0.21 -3.52
CA GLU A 343 -12.06 1.03 -3.22
C GLU A 343 -12.86 1.55 -4.45
N LEU A 344 -12.31 1.42 -5.66
CA LEU A 344 -13.03 1.76 -6.89
C LEU A 344 -14.20 0.81 -7.18
N GLU A 345 -14.05 -0.50 -6.97
CA GLU A 345 -15.13 -1.48 -7.10
C GLU A 345 -16.27 -1.22 -6.10
N THR A 346 -15.90 -0.91 -4.85
CA THR A 346 -16.84 -0.50 -3.80
C THR A 346 -17.58 0.78 -4.17
N LYS A 347 -16.88 1.77 -4.74
CA LYS A 347 -17.46 3.07 -5.13
C LYS A 347 -18.38 2.99 -6.35
N TYR A 348 -18.12 2.08 -7.29
CA TYR A 348 -18.84 1.98 -8.57
C TYR A 348 -19.70 0.70 -8.70
N GLY A 349 -19.98 -0.02 -7.62
CA GLY A 349 -20.95 -1.12 -7.62
C GLY A 349 -20.56 -2.28 -8.54
N ILE A 350 -19.28 -2.68 -8.52
CA ILE A 350 -18.79 -3.86 -9.24
C ILE A 350 -18.53 -4.97 -8.21
N GLN A 351 -19.52 -5.85 -8.07
CA GLN A 351 -19.39 -7.21 -7.54
C GLN A 351 -19.58 -8.19 -8.71
#